data_AF-A0A935KBB1-F1
#
_entry.id   AF-A0A935KBB1-F1
#
_cell.length_a   1.000
_cell.length_b   1.000
_cell.length_c   1.000
_cell.angle_alpha   90.00
_cell.angle_beta   90.00
_cell.angle_gamma   90.00
#
_symmetry.space_group_name_H-M   'P 1'
#
loop_
_entity.id
_entity.type
_entity.pdbx_description
1 polymer ?
#
loop_
_entity_poly.entity_id
_entity_poly.type
_entity_poly.pdbx_seq_one_letter_code
_entity_poly.pdbx_strand_id
1 'polypeptide(L)'
;MYDPEIPRDLLELRSRLETWSKTRKYIHEPVPDELRQAADAMIRRYSPCFQPLPEMIERINRQMAGWKGFFNYGYARQAMRENNHYAIERLTRHAKRRSQRPIKPAKDEGCYGFFKRIGLKSL
;
A
#
# COMPACT_ATOMS: atom_id res chain seq x y z
N MET A 1 -6.05 -10.95 -12.82
CA MET A 1 -7.25 -10.19 -13.25
C MET A 1 -8.05 -9.85 -12.00
N TYR A 2 -7.94 -8.62 -11.48
CA TYR A 2 -8.78 -8.08 -10.39
C TYR A 2 -8.75 -6.56 -10.48
N ASP A 3 -9.72 -6.00 -11.19
CA ASP A 3 -10.39 -4.75 -10.84
C ASP A 3 -11.71 -4.74 -11.63
N PRO A 4 -12.85 -4.85 -10.95
CA PRO A 4 -13.97 -4.05 -11.38
C PRO A 4 -14.66 -3.42 -10.16
N GLU A 5 -14.58 -2.10 -10.12
CA GLU A 5 -15.28 -1.19 -9.22
C GLU A 5 -14.70 -1.11 -7.80
N ILE A 6 -14.12 0.05 -7.52
CA ILE A 6 -13.89 0.53 -6.15
C ILE A 6 -15.18 0.26 -5.36
N PRO A 7 -15.12 -0.52 -4.26
CA PRO A 7 -16.28 -0.80 -3.44
C PRO A 7 -17.13 0.44 -3.17
N ARG A 8 -18.45 0.32 -3.35
CA ARG A 8 -19.38 1.47 -3.30
C ARG A 8 -19.28 2.26 -1.99
N ASP A 9 -19.04 1.56 -0.89
CA ASP A 9 -18.83 2.13 0.44
C ASP A 9 -17.53 2.97 0.53
N LEU A 10 -16.47 2.60 -0.19
CA LEU A 10 -15.26 3.44 -0.32
C LEU A 10 -15.54 4.71 -1.15
N LEU A 11 -16.31 4.61 -2.22
CA LEU A 11 -16.72 5.77 -3.04
C LEU A 11 -17.62 6.73 -2.25
N GLU A 12 -18.51 6.17 -1.44
CA GLU A 12 -19.37 6.93 -0.54
C GLU A 12 -18.54 7.66 0.54
N LEU A 13 -17.62 6.96 1.21
CA LEU A 13 -16.72 7.56 2.19
C LEU A 13 -15.88 8.69 1.58
N ARG A 14 -15.36 8.48 0.37
CA ARG A 14 -14.64 9.52 -0.38
C ARG A 14 -15.52 10.74 -0.62
N SER A 15 -16.75 10.55 -1.09
CA SER A 15 -17.70 11.64 -1.33
C SER A 15 -18.01 12.43 -0.06
N ARG A 16 -18.16 11.73 1.08
CA ARG A 16 -18.37 12.35 2.40
C ARG A 16 -17.16 13.18 2.83
N LEU A 17 -15.93 12.66 2.65
CA LEU A 17 -14.69 13.38 2.94
C LEU A 17 -14.50 14.61 2.04
N GLU A 18 -14.81 14.51 0.75
CA GLU A 18 -14.76 15.65 -0.17
C GLU A 18 -15.76 16.74 0.21
N THR A 19 -16.97 16.34 0.59
CA THR A 19 -18.00 17.27 1.07
C THR A 19 -17.51 18.00 2.31
N TRP A 20 -17.04 17.27 3.33
CA TRP A 20 -16.47 17.87 4.54
C TRP A 20 -15.28 18.78 4.22
N SER A 21 -14.37 18.37 3.35
CA SER A 21 -13.22 19.19 2.97
C SER A 21 -13.62 20.53 2.33
N LYS A 22 -14.79 20.60 1.70
CA LYS A 22 -15.34 21.83 1.10
C LYS A 22 -16.16 22.66 2.09
N THR A 23 -16.85 22.01 3.02
CA THR A 23 -17.74 22.69 3.98
C THR A 23 -17.07 23.06 5.30
N ARG A 24 -15.88 22.52 5.58
CA ARG A 24 -15.11 22.82 6.81
C ARG A 24 -14.90 24.32 6.96
N LYS A 25 -15.01 24.80 8.20
CA LYS A 25 -14.86 26.21 8.53
C LYS A 25 -13.39 26.61 8.57
N TYR A 26 -12.52 25.69 8.99
CA TYR A 26 -11.09 25.94 9.12
C TYR A 26 -10.26 24.89 8.37
N ILE A 27 -9.11 25.32 7.85
CA ILE A 27 -8.17 24.44 7.13
C ILE A 27 -7.65 23.31 8.04
N HIS A 28 -7.39 23.63 9.31
CA HIS A 28 -6.88 22.68 10.32
C HIS A 28 -7.98 22.07 11.18
N GLU A 29 -9.24 22.16 10.75
CA GLU A 29 -10.33 21.51 11.45
C GLU A 29 -10.08 19.99 11.48
N PRO A 30 -10.16 19.34 12.66
CA PRO A 30 -9.97 17.90 12.73
C PRO A 30 -11.08 17.21 11.93
N VAL A 31 -10.72 16.17 11.19
CA VAL A 31 -11.70 15.29 10.54
C VAL A 31 -12.69 14.79 11.61
N PRO A 32 -14.02 14.93 11.40
CA PRO A 32 -15.04 14.45 12.33
C PRO A 32 -14.86 12.99 12.69
N ASP A 33 -15.14 12.64 13.94
CA ASP A 33 -14.91 11.29 14.46
C ASP A 33 -15.72 10.22 13.69
N GLU A 34 -16.91 10.55 13.20
CA GLU A 34 -17.71 9.66 12.36
C GLU A 34 -16.98 9.26 11.07
N LEU A 35 -16.31 10.22 10.42
CA LEU A 35 -15.53 9.96 9.19
C LEU A 35 -14.27 9.16 9.51
N ARG A 36 -13.63 9.42 10.66
CA ARG A 36 -12.48 8.63 11.13
C ARG A 36 -12.87 7.19 11.39
N GLN A 37 -13.95 6.96 12.13
CA GLN A 37 -14.46 5.62 12.43
C GLN A 37 -14.88 4.87 11.17
N ALA A 38 -15.52 5.56 10.21
CA ALA A 38 -15.86 4.99 8.92
C ALA A 38 -14.59 4.59 8.13
N ALA A 39 -13.55 5.45 8.12
CA ALA A 39 -12.26 5.12 7.53
C ALA A 39 -11.60 3.91 8.19
N ASP A 40 -11.61 3.84 9.52
CA ASP A 40 -11.07 2.69 10.28
C ASP A 40 -11.82 1.39 9.96
N ALA A 41 -13.14 1.44 9.84
CA ALA A 41 -13.97 0.31 9.44
C ALA A 41 -13.59 -0.17 8.03
N MET A 42 -13.40 0.75 7.09
CA MET A 42 -12.97 0.44 5.72
C MET A 42 -11.56 -0.15 5.67
N ILE A 43 -10.61 0.39 6.46
CA ILE A 43 -9.26 -0.13 6.58
C ILE A 43 -9.28 -1.57 7.10
N ARG A 44 -10.13 -1.87 8.09
CA ARG A 44 -10.29 -3.23 8.62
C ARG A 44 -10.92 -4.17 7.60
N ARG A 45 -11.99 -3.73 6.93
CA ARG A 45 -12.77 -4.51 5.96
C ARG A 45 -11.97 -4.87 4.71
N TYR A 46 -11.29 -3.89 4.14
CA TYR A 46 -10.48 -4.03 2.92
C TYR A 46 -8.99 -4.19 3.24
N SER A 47 -8.67 -4.62 4.45
CA SER A 47 -7.29 -4.73 4.90
C SER A 47 -6.49 -5.62 3.96
N PRO A 48 -5.35 -5.14 3.44
CA PRO A 48 -4.50 -5.94 2.57
C PRO A 48 -3.85 -7.13 3.31
N CYS A 49 -4.06 -7.25 4.63
CA CYS A 49 -3.63 -8.38 5.46
C CYS A 49 -4.05 -9.76 4.90
N PHE A 50 -5.15 -9.84 4.14
CA PHE A 50 -5.68 -11.08 3.58
C PHE A 50 -5.36 -11.31 2.09
N GLN A 51 -4.67 -10.38 1.41
CA GLN A 51 -4.40 -10.46 -0.04
C GLN A 51 -3.18 -11.31 -0.38
N PRO A 52 -3.28 -12.37 -1.23
CA PRO A 52 -2.15 -13.21 -1.65
C PRO A 52 -0.85 -12.44 -1.95
N LEU A 53 0.29 -12.99 -1.52
CA LEU A 53 1.58 -12.30 -1.63
C LEU A 53 1.94 -11.88 -3.08
N PRO A 54 1.72 -12.71 -4.12
CA PRO A 54 1.95 -12.30 -5.50
C PRO A 54 1.10 -11.10 -5.93
N GLU A 55 -0.18 -11.07 -5.56
CA GLU A 55 -1.08 -9.95 -5.88
C GLU A 55 -0.66 -8.64 -5.19
N MET A 56 -0.21 -8.74 -3.94
CA MET A 56 0.34 -7.60 -3.21
C MET A 56 1.58 -7.05 -3.92
N ILE A 57 2.47 -7.93 -4.40
CA ILE A 57 3.68 -7.55 -5.14
C ILE A 57 3.33 -6.88 -6.48
N GLU A 58 2.36 -7.40 -7.22
CA GLU A 58 1.87 -6.75 -8.44
C GLU A 58 1.35 -5.33 -8.17
N ARG A 59 0.57 -5.15 -7.10
CA ARG A 59 0.04 -3.83 -6.73
C ARG A 59 1.16 -2.86 -6.34
N ILE A 60 2.15 -3.33 -5.58
CA ILE A 60 3.34 -2.54 -5.24
C ILE A 60 4.11 -2.16 -6.50
N ASN A 61 4.33 -3.10 -7.42
CA ASN A 61 5.00 -2.83 -8.69
C ASN A 61 4.28 -1.76 -9.52
N ARG A 62 2.94 -1.80 -9.60
CA ARG A 62 2.13 -0.76 -10.27
C ARG A 62 2.31 0.61 -9.61
N GLN A 63 2.22 0.68 -8.29
CA GLN A 63 2.43 1.94 -7.56
C GLN A 63 3.84 2.48 -7.80
N MET A 64 4.86 1.65 -7.64
CA MET A 64 6.27 2.04 -7.82
C MET A 64 6.56 2.53 -9.25
N ALA A 65 5.91 1.95 -10.27
CA ALA A 65 5.99 2.46 -11.64
C ALA A 65 5.41 3.88 -11.77
N GLY A 66 4.27 4.17 -11.11
CA GLY A 66 3.69 5.51 -11.05
C GLY A 66 4.60 6.51 -10.33
N TRP A 67 5.15 6.13 -9.18
CA TRP A 67 6.12 6.96 -8.43
C TRP A 67 7.40 7.22 -9.23
N LYS A 68 7.88 6.24 -10.00
CA LYS A 68 9.02 6.43 -10.90
C LYS A 68 8.76 7.50 -11.95
N GLY A 69 7.55 7.55 -12.50
CA GLY A 69 7.14 8.61 -13.42
C GLY A 69 7.09 9.99 -12.75
N PHE A 70 6.51 10.08 -11.55
CA PHE A 70 6.40 11.33 -10.79
C PHE A 70 7.78 11.89 -10.38
N PHE A 71 8.64 11.03 -9.83
CA PHE A 71 9.96 11.42 -9.33
C PHE A 71 11.04 11.51 -10.42
N ASN A 72 10.72 11.35 -11.70
CA ASN A 72 11.73 11.49 -12.76
C ASN A 72 12.30 12.92 -12.88
N TYR A 73 11.74 13.89 -12.15
CA TYR A 73 12.25 15.25 -12.03
C TYR A 73 13.09 15.42 -10.74
N GLY A 74 14.41 15.60 -10.88
CA GLY A 74 15.32 15.97 -9.78
C GLY A 74 16.12 14.82 -9.13
N TYR A 75 16.48 14.97 -7.85
CA TYR A 75 17.34 14.04 -7.07
C TYR A 75 16.58 12.83 -6.50
N ALA A 76 15.87 12.10 -7.35
CA ALA A 76 14.98 11.04 -6.92
C ALA A 76 15.64 9.73 -6.48
N ARG A 77 16.95 9.57 -6.72
CA ARG A 77 17.65 8.32 -6.39
C ARG A 77 17.55 7.96 -4.92
N GLN A 78 17.67 8.95 -4.02
CA GLN A 78 17.57 8.71 -2.58
C GLN A 78 16.14 8.33 -2.18
N ALA A 79 15.15 9.11 -2.61
CA ALA A 79 13.73 8.82 -2.36
C ALA A 79 13.31 7.44 -2.91
N MET A 80 13.79 7.06 -4.09
CA MET A 80 13.52 5.73 -4.68
C MET A 80 14.15 4.60 -3.86
N ARG A 81 15.37 4.79 -3.33
CA ARG A 81 16.01 3.82 -2.43
C ARG A 81 15.24 3.65 -1.13
N GLU A 82 14.81 4.75 -0.53
CA GLU A 82 14.00 4.73 0.69
C GLU A 82 12.65 4.04 0.46
N ASN A 83 11.97 4.35 -0.65
CA ASN A 83 10.73 3.68 -1.05
C ASN A 83 10.93 2.17 -1.28
N ASN A 84 12.00 1.79 -1.98
CA ASN A 84 12.32 0.38 -2.22
C ASN A 84 12.62 -0.36 -0.90
N HIS A 85 13.42 0.24 -0.02
CA HIS A 85 13.71 -0.31 1.30
C HIS A 85 12.43 -0.49 2.13
N TYR A 86 11.59 0.54 2.19
CA TYR A 86 10.32 0.49 2.89
C TYR A 86 9.40 -0.62 2.34
N ALA A 87 9.28 -0.74 1.01
CA ALA A 87 8.47 -1.79 0.39
C ALA A 87 8.95 -3.20 0.78
N ILE A 88 10.26 -3.46 0.71
CA ILE A 88 10.85 -4.75 1.08
C ILE A 88 10.66 -5.03 2.57
N GLU A 89 10.86 -4.05 3.44
CA GLU A 89 10.73 -4.19 4.89
C GLU A 89 9.26 -4.50 5.28
N ARG A 90 8.30 -3.80 4.67
CA ARG A 90 6.87 -4.05 4.85
C ARG A 90 6.44 -5.41 4.31
N LEU A 91 6.91 -5.81 3.14
CA LEU A 91 6.66 -7.15 2.57
C LEU A 91 7.23 -8.26 3.45
N THR A 92 8.46 -8.09 3.95
CA THR A 92 9.10 -9.04 4.86
C THR A 92 8.27 -9.20 6.13
N ARG A 93 7.85 -8.09 6.75
CA ARG A 93 7.03 -8.08 7.95
C ARG A 93 5.66 -8.73 7.71
N HIS A 94 5.02 -8.42 6.58
CA HIS A 94 3.74 -9.00 6.19
C HIS A 94 3.87 -10.52 5.98
N ALA A 95 4.87 -10.96 5.21
CA ALA A 95 5.16 -12.38 4.98
C ALA A 95 5.37 -13.15 6.28
N LYS A 96 6.16 -12.60 7.22
CA LYS A 96 6.42 -13.22 8.53
C LYS A 96 5.16 -13.32 9.40
N ARG A 97 4.27 -12.33 9.36
CA ARG A 97 3.07 -12.28 10.21
C ARG A 97 1.90 -13.12 9.70
N ARG A 98 1.82 -13.32 8.37
CA ARG A 98 0.66 -13.96 7.76
C ARG A 98 0.75 -15.48 7.73
N SER A 99 1.95 -16.03 7.69
CA SER A 99 2.14 -17.45 7.47
C SER A 99 2.27 -18.19 8.80
N GLN A 100 1.36 -19.12 9.08
CA GLN A 100 1.50 -20.13 10.13
C GLN A 100 2.83 -20.91 10.01
N ARG A 101 3.38 -21.01 8.79
CA ARG A 101 4.75 -21.46 8.50
C ARG A 101 5.52 -20.31 7.84
N PRO A 102 6.38 -19.59 8.57
CA PRO A 102 7.19 -18.50 8.04
C PRO A 102 7.76 -18.83 6.66
N ILE A 103 7.61 -17.92 5.70
CA ILE A 103 8.27 -18.06 4.39
C ILE A 103 9.76 -18.26 4.63
N LYS A 104 10.29 -19.38 4.14
CA LYS A 104 11.71 -19.69 4.19
C LYS A 104 12.31 -19.36 2.81
N PRO A 105 13.15 -18.32 2.73
CA PRO A 105 14.00 -18.13 1.56
C PRO A 105 14.86 -19.38 1.33
N ALA A 106 15.40 -19.55 0.11
CA ALA A 106 16.42 -20.56 -0.12
C ALA A 106 17.64 -20.34 0.80
N LYS A 107 18.45 -21.38 1.02
CA LYS A 107 19.53 -21.39 2.03
C LYS A 107 20.53 -20.24 1.88
N ASP A 108 20.73 -19.76 0.65
CA ASP A 108 21.64 -18.66 0.30
C ASP A 108 20.90 -17.39 -0.18
N GLU A 109 19.57 -17.35 -0.05
CA GLU A 109 18.71 -16.25 -0.54
C GLU A 109 18.23 -15.39 0.64
N GLY A 110 18.49 -14.08 0.61
CA GLY A 110 17.86 -13.14 1.55
C GLY A 110 16.39 -12.89 1.21
N CYS A 111 15.62 -12.27 2.12
CA CYS A 111 14.22 -11.89 1.84
C CYS A 111 14.09 -11.05 0.56
N TYR A 112 15.05 -10.17 0.29
CA TYR A 112 15.10 -9.39 -0.95
C TYR A 112 15.20 -10.26 -2.21
N GLY A 113 16.10 -11.26 -2.22
CA GLY A 113 16.24 -12.19 -3.34
C GLY A 113 14.95 -12.97 -3.57
N PHE A 114 14.36 -13.46 -2.47
CA PHE A 114 13.08 -14.16 -2.51
C PHE A 114 11.99 -13.31 -3.16
N PHE A 115 11.80 -12.06 -2.71
CA PHE A 115 10.80 -11.16 -3.28
C PHE A 115 11.08 -10.84 -4.74
N LYS A 116 12.34 -10.64 -5.13
CA LYS A 116 12.74 -10.39 -6.51
C LYS A 116 12.40 -11.59 -7.42
N ARG A 117 12.67 -12.81 -6.96
CA ARG A 117 12.36 -14.05 -7.69
C ARG A 117 10.86 -14.25 -7.92
N ILE A 118 10.03 -13.90 -6.95
CA ILE A 118 8.57 -13.99 -7.08
C ILE A 118 7.94 -12.79 -7.81
N GLY A 119 8.75 -11.83 -8.28
CA GLY A 119 8.31 -10.79 -9.21
C GLY A 119 8.36 -9.35 -8.69
N LEU A 120 8.98 -9.07 -7.53
CA LEU A 120 9.20 -7.68 -7.09
C LEU A 120 10.19 -6.99 -8.03
N LYS A 121 9.76 -5.89 -8.65
CA LYS A 121 10.61 -5.06 -9.51
C LYS A 121 11.39 -4.09 -8.64
N SER A 122 12.71 -4.25 -8.58
CA SER A 122 13.58 -3.26 -7.94
C SER A 122 13.58 -1.96 -8.75
N LEU A 123 13.40 -0.83 -8.08
CA LEU A 123 13.56 0.50 -8.68
C LEU A 123 15.03 0.84 -8.95
#